data_AF-E3FIL6-F1
#
_entry.id   AF-E3FIL6-F1
#
_cell.length_a   1.000
_cell.length_b   1.000
_cell.length_c   1.000
_cell.angle_alpha   90.00
_cell.angle_beta   90.00
_cell.angle_gamma   90.00
#
_symmetry.space_group_name_H-M   'P 1'
#
loop_
_entity.id
_entity.type
_entity.pdbx_description
1 polymer ?
#
loop_
_entity_poly.entity_id
_entity_poly.type
_entity_poly.pdbx_seq_one_letter_code
_entity_poly.pdbx_strand_id
1 'polypeptide(L)'
;MSKFRSVAVLAGVALLGSACGPEAEQAAPTQVLPSWEEFRASAQQDPEGAFIVDGDIALGTEAELREFYDGFAQGDLGTSTGGLAVYRTGSTDIKWNTTQAANITYCISQSSFGSRYNAVVTAMTNAAAAWEATARVNFVHSSGQDGNCTASNANVVFDVRQVSGAGYTARAFFPNSSRSSRNVLIDSSAFGNLGVWTLTGVLRHELGHTLGFRHEHTRLSSTGCYEDANWRGLTNYDSSSVMHYPQCKGTQTGDLVLTSSDKTGARALYP
;
A
#
# COMPACT_ATOMS: atom_id res chain seq x y z
N MET A 1 -15.92 9.59 17.30
CA MET A 1 -16.58 8.29 17.12
C MET A 1 -17.08 8.21 15.68
N SER A 2 -16.23 7.79 14.75
CA SER A 2 -16.61 7.61 13.34
C SER A 2 -17.02 6.16 13.16
N LYS A 3 -18.25 5.93 12.72
CA LYS A 3 -18.78 4.60 12.43
C LYS A 3 -18.16 4.14 11.12
N PHE A 4 -17.23 3.19 11.19
CA PHE A 4 -16.91 2.34 10.04
C PHE A 4 -18.20 1.70 9.57
N ARG A 5 -18.68 2.09 8.39
CA ARG A 5 -19.71 1.33 7.69
C ARG A 5 -19.01 0.17 7.00
N SER A 6 -18.65 -0.84 7.79
CA SER A 6 -18.51 -2.19 7.26
C SER A 6 -19.86 -2.58 6.66
N VAL A 7 -19.86 -3.06 5.42
CA VAL A 7 -21.03 -3.68 4.81
C VAL A 7 -21.44 -4.85 5.70
N ALA A 8 -22.53 -4.68 6.44
CA ALA A 8 -23.04 -5.69 7.36
C ALA A 8 -23.81 -6.76 6.57
N VAL A 9 -23.37 -8.01 6.67
CA VAL A 9 -24.11 -9.16 6.15
C VAL A 9 -25.22 -9.52 7.13
N LEU A 10 -26.48 -9.43 6.69
CA LEU A 10 -27.63 -9.97 7.40
C LEU A 10 -27.67 -11.50 7.21
N ALA A 11 -27.34 -12.25 8.27
CA ALA A 11 -27.48 -13.70 8.29
C ALA A 11 -28.92 -14.10 8.71
N GLY A 12 -29.72 -14.53 7.74
CA GLY A 12 -31.00 -15.19 8.00
C GLY A 12 -30.77 -16.65 8.35
N VAL A 13 -31.03 -17.04 9.61
CA VAL A 13 -31.03 -18.45 10.02
C VAL A 13 -32.40 -19.05 9.70
N ALA A 14 -32.42 -20.06 8.84
CA ALA A 14 -33.53 -20.99 8.72
C ALA A 14 -33.02 -22.42 8.95
N LEU A 15 -33.41 -22.99 10.09
CA LEU A 15 -33.32 -24.42 10.40
C LEU A 15 -34.35 -25.18 9.55
N LEU A 16 -33.95 -26.32 8.95
CA LEU A 16 -34.63 -27.63 8.97
C LEU A 16 -34.08 -28.58 7.88
N GLY A 17 -33.91 -29.85 8.24
CA GLY A 17 -34.09 -30.99 7.31
C GLY A 17 -32.86 -31.85 7.01
N SER A 18 -32.79 -33.00 7.67
CA SER A 18 -31.91 -34.13 7.35
C SER A 18 -32.29 -34.79 6.02
N ALA A 19 -31.36 -34.84 5.05
CA ALA A 19 -31.38 -35.75 3.91
C ALA A 19 -29.97 -35.92 3.32
N CYS A 20 -29.52 -37.17 3.15
CA CYS A 20 -28.29 -37.51 2.45
C CYS A 20 -28.34 -37.04 0.99
N GLY A 21 -27.38 -36.19 0.60
CA GLY A 21 -27.11 -35.78 -0.78
C GLY A 21 -25.63 -35.39 -0.88
N PRO A 22 -25.04 -35.41 -2.09
CA PRO A 22 -23.61 -35.13 -2.25
C PRO A 22 -23.31 -33.74 -1.68
N GLU A 23 -22.20 -33.63 -0.93
CA GLU A 23 -21.73 -32.36 -0.36
C GLU A 23 -21.66 -31.33 -1.49
N ALA A 24 -22.61 -30.39 -1.47
CA ALA A 24 -22.54 -29.22 -2.31
C ALA A 24 -21.29 -28.46 -1.89
N GLU A 25 -20.32 -28.32 -2.79
CA GLU A 25 -19.28 -27.31 -2.68
C GLU A 25 -20.00 -25.99 -2.36
N GLN A 26 -19.79 -25.50 -1.13
CA GLN A 26 -20.22 -24.17 -0.77
C GLN A 26 -19.45 -23.21 -1.67
N ALA A 27 -20.13 -22.72 -2.71
CA ALA A 27 -19.63 -21.64 -3.55
C ALA A 27 -19.15 -20.53 -2.62
N ALA A 28 -17.87 -20.16 -2.74
CA ALA A 28 -17.32 -19.02 -2.02
C ALA A 28 -18.24 -17.81 -2.20
N PRO A 29 -18.50 -17.02 -1.15
CA PRO A 29 -19.38 -15.86 -1.28
C PRO A 29 -18.86 -14.96 -2.40
N THR A 30 -19.66 -14.81 -3.45
CA THR A 30 -19.35 -13.95 -4.58
C THR A 30 -19.23 -12.53 -4.03
N GLN A 31 -18.04 -11.95 -4.02
CA GLN A 31 -17.91 -10.51 -3.77
C GLN A 31 -18.69 -9.80 -4.87
N VAL A 32 -19.77 -9.12 -4.48
CA VAL A 32 -20.49 -8.23 -5.39
C VAL A 32 -19.59 -7.02 -5.57
N LEU A 33 -19.00 -6.90 -6.76
CA LEU A 33 -18.18 -5.75 -7.12
C LEU A 33 -19.08 -4.50 -7.06
N PRO A 34 -18.72 -3.45 -6.30
CA PRO A 34 -19.42 -2.16 -6.34
C PRO A 34 -19.49 -1.62 -7.77
N SER A 35 -20.52 -0.85 -8.09
CA SER A 35 -20.55 -0.10 -9.36
C SER A 35 -19.43 0.94 -9.40
N TRP A 36 -19.14 1.47 -10.60
CA TRP A 36 -18.17 2.57 -10.74
C TRP A 36 -18.56 3.77 -9.87
N GLU A 37 -19.84 4.12 -9.83
CA GLU A 37 -20.36 5.23 -9.04
C GLU A 37 -20.20 4.99 -7.53
N GLU A 38 -20.45 3.76 -7.06
CA GLU A 38 -20.27 3.37 -5.66
C GLU A 38 -18.79 3.39 -5.27
N PHE A 39 -17.92 2.83 -6.11
CA PHE A 39 -16.48 2.81 -5.91
C PHE A 39 -15.91 4.23 -5.87
N ARG A 40 -16.24 5.06 -6.87
CA ARG A 40 -15.82 6.47 -6.94
C ARG A 40 -16.29 7.26 -5.72
N ALA A 41 -17.50 7.00 -5.21
CA ALA A 41 -18.02 7.66 -4.01
C ALA A 41 -17.30 7.21 -2.72
N SER A 42 -16.68 6.03 -2.72
CA SER A 42 -15.92 5.50 -1.58
C SER A 42 -14.50 6.05 -1.51
N ALA A 43 -13.90 6.42 -2.65
CA ALA A 43 -12.55 6.96 -2.74
C ALA A 43 -12.50 8.42 -2.24
N GLN A 44 -12.12 8.61 -0.97
CA GLN A 44 -12.00 9.94 -0.38
C GLN A 44 -10.75 10.65 -0.91
N GLN A 45 -10.86 11.96 -1.15
CA GLN A 45 -9.69 12.78 -1.47
C GLN A 45 -8.95 13.19 -0.21
N ASP A 46 -7.63 13.08 -0.24
CA ASP A 46 -6.77 13.58 0.82
C ASP A 46 -6.52 15.10 0.69
N PRO A 47 -5.79 15.72 1.64
CA PRO A 47 -5.48 17.16 1.58
C PRO A 47 -4.71 17.62 0.33
N GLU A 48 -4.06 16.71 -0.41
CA GLU A 48 -3.39 17.00 -1.68
C GLU A 48 -4.29 16.77 -2.90
N GLY A 49 -5.55 16.38 -2.69
CA GLY A 49 -6.53 16.11 -3.74
C GLY A 49 -6.39 14.76 -4.41
N ALA A 50 -5.52 13.87 -3.91
CA ALA A 50 -5.39 12.51 -4.42
C ALA A 50 -6.55 11.65 -3.91
N PHE A 51 -7.12 10.81 -4.78
CA PHE A 51 -8.08 9.77 -4.38
C PHE A 51 -7.35 8.67 -3.62
N ILE A 52 -7.80 8.38 -2.41
CA ILE A 52 -7.24 7.33 -1.57
C ILE A 52 -8.10 6.08 -1.71
N VAL A 53 -7.47 4.99 -2.15
CA VAL A 53 -8.06 3.66 -2.23
C VAL A 53 -7.23 2.70 -1.37
N ASP A 54 -7.88 1.65 -0.88
CA ASP A 54 -7.28 0.60 -0.03
C ASP A 54 -6.43 1.11 1.13
N GLY A 55 -6.73 2.30 1.66
CA GLY A 55 -6.13 2.84 2.88
C GLY A 55 -4.88 3.68 2.65
N ASP A 56 -4.03 3.38 1.67
CA ASP A 56 -2.76 4.11 1.46
C ASP A 56 -2.33 4.26 -0.02
N ILE A 57 -3.16 3.84 -0.98
CA ILE A 57 -2.88 4.02 -2.40
C ILE A 57 -3.41 5.37 -2.85
N ALA A 58 -2.50 6.27 -3.26
CA ALA A 58 -2.82 7.56 -3.81
C ALA A 58 -2.93 7.53 -5.34
N LEU A 59 -4.12 7.84 -5.87
CA LEU A 59 -4.38 8.03 -7.29
C LEU A 59 -4.65 9.53 -7.55
N GLY A 60 -3.80 10.16 -8.37
CA GLY A 60 -3.79 11.60 -8.56
C GLY A 60 -4.88 12.14 -9.48
N THR A 61 -5.52 11.27 -10.28
CA THR A 61 -6.54 11.68 -11.24
C THR A 61 -7.74 10.72 -11.26
N GLU A 62 -8.88 11.22 -11.73
CA GLU A 62 -10.08 10.38 -11.93
C GLU A 62 -9.85 9.31 -13.01
N ALA A 63 -8.95 9.55 -13.96
CA ALA A 63 -8.54 8.56 -14.95
C ALA A 63 -7.77 7.40 -14.30
N GLU A 64 -6.83 7.69 -13.39
CA GLU A 64 -6.11 6.67 -12.62
C GLU A 64 -7.06 5.89 -11.69
N LEU A 65 -8.01 6.58 -11.04
CA LEU A 65 -9.06 5.93 -10.24
C LEU A 65 -9.92 5.01 -11.09
N ARG A 66 -10.23 5.43 -12.32
CA ARG A 66 -11.00 4.62 -13.26
C ARG A 66 -10.23 3.40 -13.75
N GLU A 67 -8.95 3.56 -14.08
CA GLU A 67 -8.07 2.44 -14.47
C GLU A 67 -7.96 1.41 -13.35
N PHE A 68 -7.83 1.87 -12.10
CA PHE A 68 -7.83 1.02 -10.91
C PHE A 68 -9.15 0.23 -10.80
N TYR A 69 -10.30 0.91 -10.90
CA TYR A 69 -11.61 0.26 -10.88
C TYR A 69 -11.80 -0.74 -12.03
N ASP A 70 -11.37 -0.40 -13.24
CA ASP A 70 -11.51 -1.29 -14.39
C ASP A 70 -10.65 -2.56 -14.19
N GLY A 71 -9.47 -2.45 -13.56
CA GLY A 71 -8.65 -3.60 -13.16
C GLY A 71 -9.28 -4.43 -12.04
N PHE A 72 -9.97 -3.79 -11.11
CA PHE A 72 -10.79 -4.45 -10.08
C PHE A 72 -11.97 -5.20 -10.69
N ALA A 73 -12.68 -4.60 -11.64
CA ALA A 73 -13.85 -5.17 -12.29
C ALA A 73 -13.52 -6.29 -13.30
N GLN A 74 -12.34 -6.23 -13.93
CA GLN A 74 -11.87 -7.24 -14.89
C GLN A 74 -11.10 -8.40 -14.24
N GLY A 75 -10.67 -8.25 -13.00
CA GLY A 75 -9.93 -9.29 -12.31
C GLY A 75 -10.84 -10.47 -11.98
N ASP A 76 -10.47 -11.66 -12.47
CA ASP A 76 -10.89 -12.89 -11.81
C ASP A 76 -10.47 -12.77 -10.34
N LEU A 77 -11.43 -12.80 -9.41
CA LEU A 77 -11.23 -12.76 -7.97
C LEU A 77 -10.14 -13.78 -7.58
N GLY A 78 -8.89 -13.32 -7.48
CA GLY A 78 -7.70 -14.09 -7.84
C GLY A 78 -7.55 -15.47 -7.21
N THR A 79 -7.30 -16.48 -8.05
CA THR A 79 -6.78 -17.81 -7.67
C THR A 79 -5.24 -17.85 -7.65
N SER A 80 -4.57 -16.69 -7.77
CA SER A 80 -3.11 -16.59 -7.97
C SER A 80 -2.34 -16.51 -6.64
N THR A 81 -1.70 -17.63 -6.29
CA THR A 81 -1.00 -17.86 -5.02
C THR A 81 0.48 -17.40 -4.99
N GLY A 82 0.93 -16.48 -5.84
CA GLY A 82 2.34 -16.04 -5.89
C GLY A 82 2.68 -14.68 -5.24
N GLY A 83 3.38 -14.66 -4.09
CA GLY A 83 3.99 -13.66 -3.15
C GLY A 83 4.23 -12.20 -3.55
N LEU A 84 5.04 -11.45 -2.76
CA LEU A 84 5.33 -10.01 -2.92
C LEU A 84 5.03 -9.53 -4.36
N ALA A 85 3.98 -8.76 -4.54
CA ALA A 85 3.55 -8.38 -5.87
C ALA A 85 4.20 -7.08 -6.32
N VAL A 86 4.50 -6.97 -7.62
CA VAL A 86 4.87 -5.69 -8.25
C VAL A 86 3.70 -5.15 -9.06
N TYR A 87 3.46 -3.86 -8.96
CA TYR A 87 2.47 -3.13 -9.74
C TYR A 87 2.80 -3.25 -11.24
N ARG A 88 1.78 -3.41 -12.07
CA ARG A 88 1.93 -3.54 -13.52
C ARG A 88 0.97 -2.66 -14.28
N THR A 89 1.43 -2.16 -15.41
CA THR A 89 0.55 -1.59 -16.44
C THR A 89 0.75 -2.42 -17.71
N GLY A 90 -0.29 -3.20 -18.08
CA GLY A 90 -0.16 -4.24 -19.07
C GLY A 90 0.89 -5.30 -18.68
N SER A 91 1.88 -5.54 -19.55
CA SER A 91 2.97 -6.49 -19.29
C SER A 91 4.20 -5.89 -18.60
N THR A 92 4.18 -4.58 -18.31
CA THR A 92 5.34 -3.85 -17.81
C THR A 92 5.26 -3.68 -16.29
N ASP A 93 6.34 -4.03 -15.59
CA ASP A 93 6.47 -3.75 -14.16
C ASP A 93 6.67 -2.24 -13.93
N ILE A 94 5.91 -1.68 -13.00
CA ILE A 94 6.09 -0.31 -12.53
C ILE A 94 7.14 -0.30 -11.43
N LYS A 95 8.37 0.00 -11.82
CA LYS A 95 9.56 -0.02 -10.99
C LYS A 95 10.54 1.08 -11.42
N TRP A 96 11.49 1.41 -10.56
CA TRP A 96 12.61 2.26 -10.96
C TRP A 96 13.55 1.51 -11.91
N ASN A 97 14.14 2.23 -12.87
CA ASN A 97 15.29 1.68 -13.58
C ASN A 97 16.51 1.58 -12.66
N THR A 98 17.54 0.83 -13.05
CA THR A 98 18.72 0.55 -12.22
C THR A 98 19.41 1.83 -11.72
N THR A 99 19.53 2.85 -12.56
CA THR A 99 20.18 4.12 -12.19
C THR A 99 19.36 4.89 -11.16
N GLN A 100 18.04 4.95 -11.35
CA GLN A 100 17.13 5.60 -10.40
C GLN A 100 17.07 4.85 -9.07
N ALA A 101 16.98 3.51 -9.12
CA ALA A 101 16.94 2.66 -7.94
C ALA A 101 18.18 2.86 -7.06
N ALA A 102 19.36 3.07 -7.66
CA ALA A 102 20.60 3.34 -6.95
C ALA A 102 20.74 4.77 -6.39
N ASN A 103 19.75 5.66 -6.60
CA ASN A 103 19.78 7.04 -6.13
C ASN A 103 18.38 7.65 -5.98
N ILE A 104 17.54 7.07 -5.13
CA ILE A 104 16.19 7.55 -4.83
C ILE A 104 16.29 8.66 -3.78
N THR A 105 16.49 9.90 -4.23
CA THR A 105 16.64 11.04 -3.32
C THR A 105 15.30 11.47 -2.71
N TYR A 106 15.30 11.79 -1.43
CA TYR A 106 14.12 12.32 -0.74
C TYR A 106 14.48 13.43 0.23
N CYS A 107 13.50 14.25 0.57
CA CYS A 107 13.60 15.24 1.64
C CYS A 107 12.53 14.98 2.70
N ILE A 108 12.72 15.54 3.89
CA ILE A 108 11.76 15.51 4.99
C ILE A 108 11.44 16.94 5.39
N SER A 109 10.17 17.33 5.32
CA SER A 109 9.75 18.70 5.62
C SER A 109 9.91 19.06 7.10
N GLN A 110 10.93 19.87 7.40
CA GLN A 110 11.14 20.41 8.75
C GLN A 110 9.92 21.19 9.26
N SER A 111 9.33 22.01 8.40
CA SER A 111 8.21 22.87 8.77
C SER A 111 6.93 22.10 9.08
N SER A 112 6.62 21.02 8.34
CA SER A 112 5.40 20.25 8.58
C SER A 112 5.48 19.34 9.80
N PHE A 113 6.68 18.81 10.13
CA PHE A 113 6.85 17.91 11.28
C PHE A 113 7.21 18.64 12.58
N GLY A 114 7.82 19.82 12.52
CA GLY A 114 8.22 20.59 13.70
C GLY A 114 9.07 19.75 14.66
N SER A 115 8.62 19.62 15.91
CA SER A 115 9.32 18.83 16.93
C SER A 115 9.44 17.33 16.62
N ARG A 116 8.64 16.80 15.68
CA ARG A 116 8.67 15.38 15.27
C ARG A 116 9.70 15.09 14.18
N TYR A 117 10.32 16.12 13.61
CA TYR A 117 11.23 16.00 12.47
C TYR A 117 12.31 14.92 12.69
N ASN A 118 13.00 14.93 13.83
CA ASN A 118 14.05 13.93 14.11
C ASN A 118 13.52 12.49 14.24
N ALA A 119 12.29 12.33 14.73
CA ALA A 119 11.65 11.01 14.82
C ALA A 119 11.35 10.46 13.41
N VAL A 120 10.90 11.33 12.49
CA VAL A 120 10.65 10.96 11.09
C VAL A 120 11.95 10.66 10.36
N VAL A 121 13.00 11.47 10.54
CA VAL A 121 14.34 11.19 9.98
C VAL A 121 14.83 9.81 10.41
N THR A 122 14.75 9.52 11.72
CA THR A 122 15.16 8.21 12.25
C THR A 122 14.33 7.08 11.66
N ALA A 123 13.01 7.24 11.61
CA ALA A 123 12.11 6.20 11.12
C ALA A 123 12.29 5.94 9.61
N MET A 124 12.40 6.98 8.79
CA MET A 124 12.70 6.88 7.36
C MET A 124 14.05 6.21 7.12
N THR A 125 15.09 6.61 7.86
CA THR A 125 16.44 6.01 7.73
C THR A 125 16.41 4.51 8.02
N ASN A 126 15.75 4.09 9.10
CA ASN A 126 15.66 2.68 9.47
C ASN A 126 14.77 1.86 8.52
N ALA A 127 13.69 2.46 8.01
CA ALA A 127 12.82 1.83 7.02
C ALA A 127 13.55 1.62 5.68
N ALA A 128 14.27 2.65 5.20
CA ALA A 128 15.09 2.60 4.00
C ALA A 128 16.18 1.53 4.12
N ALA A 129 16.93 1.53 5.23
CA ALA A 129 18.01 0.57 5.47
C ALA A 129 17.56 -0.90 5.37
N ALA A 130 16.31 -1.21 5.73
CA ALA A 130 15.77 -2.56 5.61
C ALA A 130 15.65 -3.02 4.14
N TRP A 131 15.21 -2.12 3.25
CA TRP A 131 15.12 -2.39 1.81
C TRP A 131 16.49 -2.40 1.13
N GLU A 132 17.37 -1.47 1.51
CA GLU A 132 18.74 -1.38 0.96
C GLU A 132 19.62 -2.59 1.35
N ALA A 133 19.44 -3.14 2.55
CA ALA A 133 20.09 -4.37 2.96
C ALA A 133 19.63 -5.60 2.15
N THR A 134 18.53 -5.46 1.43
CA THR A 134 17.82 -6.55 0.77
C THR A 134 18.01 -6.55 -0.74
N ALA A 135 17.97 -5.38 -1.37
CA ALA A 135 17.99 -5.24 -2.82
C ALA A 135 18.87 -4.05 -3.23
N ARG A 136 19.25 -3.95 -4.51
CA ARG A 136 20.08 -2.83 -5.00
C ARG A 136 19.27 -1.57 -5.24
N VAL A 137 18.76 -1.05 -4.15
CA VAL A 137 18.10 0.24 -4.02
C VAL A 137 18.89 1.10 -3.04
N ASN A 138 18.79 2.42 -3.16
CA ASN A 138 19.47 3.36 -2.28
C ASN A 138 18.61 4.62 -2.13
N PHE A 139 18.08 4.83 -0.94
CA PHE A 139 17.30 5.97 -0.54
C PHE A 139 18.21 7.02 0.10
N VAL A 140 18.33 8.17 -0.57
CA VAL A 140 19.28 9.21 -0.16
C VAL A 140 18.52 10.38 0.48
N HIS A 141 18.67 10.55 1.79
CA HIS A 141 18.11 11.72 2.48
C HIS A 141 18.91 12.98 2.12
N SER A 142 18.33 13.82 1.28
CA SER A 142 18.88 15.11 0.87
C SER A 142 18.55 16.19 1.90
N SER A 143 19.16 16.14 3.08
CA SER A 143 18.83 17.03 4.21
C SER A 143 18.95 18.53 3.90
N GLY A 144 19.80 18.90 2.94
CA GLY A 144 19.89 20.27 2.43
C GLY A 144 18.60 20.78 1.73
N GLN A 145 17.65 19.90 1.43
CA GLN A 145 16.36 20.23 0.82
C GLN A 145 15.20 20.31 1.82
N ASP A 146 15.44 19.96 3.09
CA ASP A 146 14.39 19.76 4.10
C ASP A 146 13.63 21.06 4.47
N GLY A 147 14.31 22.21 4.38
CA GLY A 147 13.70 23.53 4.61
C GLY A 147 12.67 23.95 3.56
N ASN A 148 12.69 23.32 2.36
CA ASN A 148 11.71 23.53 1.29
C ASN A 148 11.26 22.19 0.69
N CYS A 149 11.01 21.21 1.56
CA CYS A 149 10.57 19.90 1.14
C CYS A 149 9.07 19.91 0.81
N THR A 150 8.75 19.98 -0.47
CA THR A 150 7.38 20.09 -0.99
C THR A 150 7.20 19.25 -2.26
N ALA A 151 5.94 19.04 -2.65
CA ALA A 151 5.57 18.37 -3.90
C ALA A 151 6.21 18.99 -5.15
N SER A 152 6.55 20.29 -5.09
CA SER A 152 7.15 21.05 -6.19
C SER A 152 8.68 20.97 -6.23
N ASN A 153 9.33 20.37 -5.23
CA ASN A 153 10.79 20.34 -5.14
C ASN A 153 11.38 19.30 -6.11
N ALA A 154 11.84 19.78 -7.27
CA ALA A 154 12.41 18.95 -8.32
C ALA A 154 13.84 18.44 -8.04
N ASN A 155 14.49 18.86 -6.95
CA ASN A 155 15.82 18.40 -6.57
C ASN A 155 15.83 17.00 -5.91
N VAL A 156 14.65 16.48 -5.59
CA VAL A 156 14.46 15.15 -5.00
C VAL A 156 13.43 14.34 -5.79
N VAL A 157 13.50 13.02 -5.72
CA VAL A 157 12.53 12.11 -6.33
C VAL A 157 11.16 12.27 -5.69
N PHE A 158 11.12 12.38 -4.37
CA PHE A 158 9.89 12.54 -3.60
C PHE A 158 10.11 13.34 -2.30
N ASP A 159 9.01 13.87 -1.76
CA ASP A 159 8.97 14.59 -0.49
C ASP A 159 8.24 13.79 0.60
N VAL A 160 8.69 13.96 1.85
CA VAL A 160 8.01 13.41 3.03
C VAL A 160 7.44 14.56 3.85
N ARG A 161 6.13 14.54 4.11
CA ARG A 161 5.42 15.64 4.78
C ARG A 161 4.37 15.13 5.77
N GLN A 162 4.10 15.95 6.79
CA GLN A 162 2.98 15.71 7.69
C GLN A 162 1.67 16.21 7.08
N VAL A 163 0.60 15.45 7.26
CA VAL A 163 -0.79 15.87 7.05
C VAL A 163 -1.65 15.60 8.29
N SER A 164 -2.94 15.96 8.25
CA SER A 164 -3.86 15.71 9.36
C SER A 164 -5.28 15.48 8.87
N GLY A 165 -5.96 14.49 9.45
CA GLY A 165 -7.35 14.16 9.13
C GLY A 165 -7.50 13.40 7.81
N ALA A 166 -6.44 12.74 7.32
CA ALA A 166 -6.41 12.16 5.98
C ALA A 166 -7.05 10.75 5.88
N GLY A 167 -7.45 10.14 7.00
CA GLY A 167 -8.11 8.83 7.02
C GLY A 167 -7.16 7.63 6.93
N TYR A 168 -5.86 7.88 6.80
CA TYR A 168 -4.76 6.90 6.79
C TYR A 168 -3.72 7.21 7.87
N THR A 169 -2.83 6.25 8.15
CA THR A 169 -1.68 6.49 9.05
C THR A 169 -0.53 7.12 8.27
N ALA A 170 -0.16 6.49 7.16
CA ALA A 170 0.69 7.08 6.15
C ALA A 170 0.16 6.63 4.78
N ARG A 171 0.69 7.25 3.73
CA ARG A 171 0.51 6.80 2.36
C ARG A 171 1.73 7.08 1.51
N ALA A 172 1.83 6.37 0.39
CA ALA A 172 2.93 6.50 -0.55
C ALA A 172 2.42 6.71 -1.98
N PHE A 173 3.31 6.42 -2.93
CA PHE A 173 3.12 6.58 -4.36
C PHE A 173 3.83 5.44 -5.09
N PHE A 174 3.51 5.22 -6.36
CA PHE A 174 4.20 4.24 -7.21
C PHE A 174 5.23 4.92 -8.13
N PRO A 175 6.27 4.21 -8.60
CA PRO A 175 7.33 4.78 -9.44
C PRO A 175 6.88 5.57 -10.69
N ASN A 176 5.71 5.26 -11.25
CA ASN A 176 5.16 5.95 -12.42
C ASN A 176 4.39 7.24 -12.09
N SER A 177 4.12 7.54 -10.81
CA SER A 177 3.41 8.75 -10.41
C SER A 177 4.17 10.01 -10.86
N SER A 178 3.43 11.06 -11.24
CA SER A 178 3.98 12.37 -11.57
C SER A 178 4.79 12.96 -10.41
N ARG A 179 5.78 13.82 -10.64
CA ARG A 179 6.62 14.37 -9.54
C ARG A 179 5.78 15.01 -8.44
N SER A 180 4.78 15.81 -8.79
CA SER A 180 3.89 16.44 -7.82
C SER A 180 3.13 15.44 -6.94
N SER A 181 2.92 14.22 -7.42
CA SER A 181 2.23 13.15 -6.70
C SER A 181 3.20 12.18 -6.00
N ARG A 182 4.52 12.28 -6.24
CA ARG A 182 5.52 11.48 -5.55
C ARG A 182 5.80 12.06 -4.17
N ASN A 183 4.99 11.65 -3.20
CA ASN A 183 5.12 12.05 -1.81
C ASN A 183 4.75 10.90 -0.88
N VAL A 184 5.46 10.83 0.25
CA VAL A 184 5.07 10.02 1.40
C VAL A 184 4.44 10.97 2.40
N LEU A 185 3.13 10.81 2.64
CA LEU A 185 2.41 11.65 3.59
C LEU A 185 2.15 10.87 4.87
N ILE A 186 2.46 11.51 6.00
CA ILE A 186 2.31 10.93 7.32
C ILE A 186 1.23 11.70 8.05
N ASP A 187 0.11 11.06 8.35
CA ASP A 187 -0.95 11.69 9.13
C ASP A 187 -0.50 11.89 10.59
N SER A 188 -1.00 12.92 11.23
CA SER A 188 -0.77 13.19 12.65
C SER A 188 -1.06 12.01 13.59
N SER A 189 -1.98 11.11 13.19
CA SER A 189 -2.31 9.87 13.91
C SER A 189 -1.14 8.87 13.97
N ALA A 190 -0.19 8.93 13.04
CA ALA A 190 1.01 8.08 13.02
C ALA A 190 1.95 8.30 14.22
N PHE A 191 1.78 9.41 14.94
CA PHE A 191 2.54 9.73 16.15
C PHE A 191 1.77 9.38 17.44
N GLY A 192 0.60 8.77 17.31
CA GLY A 192 -0.21 8.27 18.42
C GLY A 192 0.06 6.80 18.74
N ASN A 193 -0.98 6.11 19.21
CA ASN A 193 -0.92 4.67 19.46
C ASN A 193 -1.12 3.90 18.14
N LEU A 194 -0.08 3.19 17.70
CA LEU A 194 -0.09 2.34 16.52
C LEU A 194 -0.26 0.84 16.86
N GLY A 195 -0.56 0.53 18.12
CA GLY A 195 -0.66 -0.85 18.59
C GLY A 195 0.70 -1.53 18.57
N VAL A 196 0.84 -2.59 17.77
CA VAL A 196 2.09 -3.38 17.67
C VAL A 196 3.11 -2.76 16.69
N TRP A 197 2.70 -1.74 15.93
CA TRP A 197 3.56 -1.08 14.95
C TRP A 197 4.25 0.15 15.51
N THR A 198 5.37 0.47 14.90
CA THR A 198 6.10 1.72 15.05
C THR A 198 5.97 2.55 13.78
N LEU A 199 6.33 3.84 13.86
CA LEU A 199 6.46 4.67 12.67
C LEU A 199 7.46 4.08 11.66
N THR A 200 8.51 3.41 12.14
CA THR A 200 9.46 2.71 11.26
C THR A 200 8.81 1.55 10.53
N GLY A 201 7.98 0.75 11.21
CA GLY A 201 7.25 -0.34 10.57
C GLY A 201 6.31 0.17 9.47
N VAL A 202 5.50 1.19 9.80
CA VAL A 202 4.60 1.82 8.82
C VAL A 202 5.39 2.37 7.63
N LEU A 203 6.44 3.15 7.86
CA LEU A 203 7.24 3.69 6.76
C LEU A 203 7.99 2.62 5.96
N ARG A 204 8.31 1.47 6.55
CA ARG A 204 8.88 0.34 5.81
C ARG A 204 7.90 -0.21 4.79
N HIS A 205 6.62 -0.30 5.16
CA HIS A 205 5.54 -0.65 4.25
C HIS A 205 5.41 0.40 3.13
N GLU A 206 5.30 1.68 3.50
CA GLU A 206 5.16 2.78 2.52
C GLU A 206 6.32 2.82 1.51
N LEU A 207 7.56 2.62 1.97
CA LEU A 207 8.71 2.57 1.09
C LEU A 207 8.65 1.37 0.13
N GLY A 208 7.96 0.29 0.48
CA GLY A 208 7.67 -0.81 -0.44
C GLY A 208 6.85 -0.35 -1.66
N HIS A 209 5.82 0.48 -1.47
CA HIS A 209 5.08 1.07 -2.58
C HIS A 209 5.94 1.99 -3.44
N THR A 210 6.82 2.78 -2.83
CA THR A 210 7.76 3.63 -3.59
C THR A 210 8.71 2.84 -4.47
N LEU A 211 8.90 1.54 -4.19
CA LEU A 211 9.66 0.59 -5.01
C LEU A 211 8.80 -0.17 -6.03
N GLY A 212 7.48 0.01 -6.01
CA GLY A 212 6.54 -0.63 -6.92
C GLY A 212 5.79 -1.82 -6.33
N PHE A 213 5.94 -2.14 -5.04
CA PHE A 213 5.26 -3.30 -4.47
C PHE A 213 3.79 -3.02 -4.16
N ARG A 214 2.90 -3.96 -4.51
CA ARG A 214 1.46 -3.91 -4.21
C ARG A 214 1.17 -4.59 -2.88
N HIS A 215 -0.01 -4.33 -2.33
CA HIS A 215 -0.44 -5.06 -1.15
C HIS A 215 -0.55 -6.55 -1.42
N GLU A 216 -0.18 -7.34 -0.42
CA GLU A 216 -0.15 -8.80 -0.53
C GLU A 216 -1.57 -9.40 -0.55
N HIS A 217 -2.55 -8.70 0.06
CA HIS A 217 -3.93 -9.17 0.17
C HIS A 217 -4.68 -9.18 -1.17
N THR A 218 -4.31 -8.31 -2.12
CA THR A 218 -4.94 -8.24 -3.47
C THR A 218 -4.86 -9.57 -4.24
N ARG A 219 -4.05 -10.49 -3.74
CA ARG A 219 -3.69 -11.72 -4.40
C ARG A 219 -4.60 -12.90 -4.05
N LEU A 220 -5.43 -12.75 -3.02
CA LEU A 220 -6.39 -13.74 -2.58
C LEU A 220 -7.74 -13.08 -2.32
N SER A 221 -8.70 -13.36 -3.19
CA SER A 221 -10.10 -12.94 -3.00
C SER A 221 -10.72 -13.48 -1.70
N SER A 222 -10.23 -14.62 -1.22
CA SER A 222 -10.66 -15.24 0.04
C SER A 222 -10.29 -14.44 1.31
N THR A 223 -9.44 -13.41 1.19
CA THR A 223 -9.13 -12.52 2.33
C THR A 223 -10.28 -11.59 2.68
N GLY A 224 -11.19 -11.34 1.73
CA GLY A 224 -12.26 -10.34 1.85
C GLY A 224 -11.80 -8.91 1.54
N CYS A 225 -10.51 -8.71 1.23
CA CYS A 225 -9.96 -7.48 0.69
C CYS A 225 -9.39 -7.74 -0.70
N TYR A 226 -9.67 -6.87 -1.66
CA TYR A 226 -9.16 -6.99 -3.02
C TYR A 226 -9.02 -5.60 -3.62
N GLU A 227 -7.91 -5.34 -4.31
CA GLU A 227 -7.60 -4.02 -4.84
C GLU A 227 -7.90 -3.93 -6.34
N ASP A 228 -7.15 -4.69 -7.15
CA ASP A 228 -7.26 -4.83 -8.60
C ASP A 228 -6.38 -5.99 -9.11
N ALA A 229 -6.42 -6.26 -10.42
CA ALA A 229 -5.62 -7.28 -11.09
C ALA A 229 -4.32 -6.76 -11.74
N ASN A 230 -3.96 -5.49 -11.53
CA ASN A 230 -2.84 -4.82 -12.16
C ASN A 230 -1.51 -5.14 -11.47
N TRP A 231 -1.18 -6.41 -11.33
CA TRP A 231 0.03 -6.85 -10.62
C TRP A 231 0.55 -8.17 -11.16
N ARG A 232 1.79 -8.50 -10.76
CA ARG A 232 2.27 -9.90 -10.83
C ARG A 232 2.99 -10.28 -9.56
N GLY A 233 2.93 -11.56 -9.21
CA GLY A 233 3.71 -12.12 -8.11
C GLY A 233 5.22 -12.12 -8.41
N LEU A 234 6.02 -11.84 -7.38
CA LEU A 234 7.48 -12.06 -7.39
C LEU A 234 7.87 -13.32 -6.60
N THR A 235 7.07 -13.75 -5.62
CA THR A 235 7.35 -14.93 -4.77
C THR A 235 6.11 -15.83 -4.60
N ASN A 236 5.95 -16.58 -3.50
CA ASN A 236 4.73 -17.34 -3.13
C ASN A 236 3.96 -16.60 -2.02
N TYR A 237 2.62 -16.74 -1.98
CA TYR A 237 1.78 -15.94 -1.08
C TYR A 237 2.26 -16.00 0.36
N ASP A 238 2.42 -14.83 0.97
CA ASP A 238 2.92 -14.68 2.32
C ASP A 238 1.99 -13.78 3.15
N SER A 239 1.06 -14.40 3.88
CA SER A 239 0.18 -13.67 4.80
C SER A 239 0.92 -12.83 5.86
N SER A 240 2.21 -13.08 6.09
CA SER A 240 3.05 -12.32 7.02
C SER A 240 3.87 -11.21 6.34
N SER A 241 3.75 -11.04 5.02
CA SER A 241 4.48 -10.01 4.25
C SER A 241 4.37 -8.63 4.88
N VAL A 242 5.42 -7.83 4.77
CA VAL A 242 5.39 -6.40 5.12
C VAL A 242 4.25 -5.67 4.38
N MET A 243 3.92 -6.09 3.16
CA MET A 243 2.88 -5.49 2.33
C MET A 243 1.47 -6.05 2.64
N HIS A 244 1.30 -6.84 3.70
CA HIS A 244 0.01 -7.41 4.06
C HIS A 244 -0.68 -6.64 5.18
N TYR A 245 -1.95 -6.31 4.96
CA TYR A 245 -2.81 -5.68 5.95
C TYR A 245 -3.37 -6.67 6.97
N PRO A 246 -3.27 -6.40 8.30
CA PRO A 246 -3.88 -7.26 9.31
C PRO A 246 -5.40 -7.35 9.21
N GLN A 247 -6.07 -6.24 8.89
CA GLN A 247 -7.53 -6.21 8.69
C GLN A 247 -7.98 -7.06 7.51
N CYS A 248 -7.04 -7.45 6.63
CA CYS A 248 -7.26 -8.31 5.48
C CYS A 248 -6.76 -9.75 5.72
N LYS A 249 -6.71 -10.22 6.98
CA LYS A 249 -6.18 -11.53 7.38
C LYS A 249 -4.66 -11.67 7.24
N GLY A 250 -3.93 -10.56 7.27
CA GLY A 250 -2.49 -10.57 7.46
C GLY A 250 -2.15 -11.15 8.83
N THR A 251 -1.17 -12.06 8.87
CA THR A 251 -0.80 -12.82 10.07
C THR A 251 0.41 -12.22 10.79
N GLN A 252 1.01 -11.17 10.22
CA GLN A 252 2.18 -10.56 10.84
C GLN A 252 1.81 -9.88 12.16
N THR A 253 2.42 -10.34 13.25
CA THR A 253 2.20 -9.79 14.61
C THR A 253 3.33 -8.86 15.06
N GLY A 254 4.28 -8.57 14.18
CA GLY A 254 5.47 -7.76 14.45
C GLY A 254 5.36 -6.33 13.91
N ASP A 255 6.49 -5.62 13.96
CA ASP A 255 6.62 -4.24 13.52
C ASP A 255 6.86 -4.13 11.99
N LEU A 256 5.95 -4.70 11.19
CA LEU A 256 5.99 -4.68 9.72
C LEU A 256 7.36 -5.11 9.13
N VAL A 257 7.97 -6.16 9.69
CA VAL A 257 9.33 -6.59 9.32
C VAL A 257 9.35 -7.36 7.99
N LEU A 258 10.37 -7.11 7.16
CA LEU A 258 10.51 -7.83 5.88
C LEU A 258 10.69 -9.33 6.12
N THR A 259 9.81 -10.14 5.52
CA THR A 259 9.92 -11.60 5.53
C THR A 259 10.99 -12.08 4.55
N SER A 260 11.27 -13.39 4.56
CA SER A 260 12.15 -14.00 3.56
C SER A 260 11.59 -13.90 2.14
N SER A 261 10.25 -13.91 1.99
CA SER A 261 9.57 -13.77 0.70
C SER A 261 9.65 -12.32 0.20
N ASP A 262 9.46 -11.34 1.07
CA ASP A 262 9.68 -9.93 0.73
C ASP A 262 11.10 -9.71 0.23
N LYS A 263 12.07 -10.27 0.95
CA LYS A 263 13.49 -10.12 0.60
C LYS A 263 13.87 -10.76 -0.72
N THR A 264 13.35 -11.96 -0.98
CA THR A 264 13.58 -12.67 -2.24
C THR A 264 12.96 -11.91 -3.42
N GLY A 265 11.70 -11.46 -3.27
CA GLY A 265 11.00 -10.74 -4.32
C GLY A 265 11.67 -9.40 -4.65
N ALA A 266 12.07 -8.64 -3.61
CA ALA A 266 12.74 -7.37 -3.80
C ALA A 266 14.11 -7.52 -4.48
N ARG A 267 14.90 -8.53 -4.10
CA ARG A 267 16.18 -8.82 -4.75
C ARG A 267 16.00 -9.27 -6.20
N ALA A 268 14.95 -10.03 -6.50
CA ALA A 268 14.64 -10.42 -7.88
C ALA A 268 14.22 -9.21 -8.73
N LEU A 269 13.48 -8.26 -8.14
CA LEU A 269 13.09 -7.03 -8.83
C LEU A 269 14.28 -6.08 -9.00
N TYR A 270 15.14 -5.92 -7.99
CA TYR A 270 16.30 -5.03 -8.00
C TYR A 270 17.60 -5.80 -7.66
N PRO A 271 18.19 -6.51 -8.66
CA PRO A 271 19.28 -7.48 -8.48
C PRO A 271 20.67 -6.87 -8.41
#